data_AF-A0A845DAD7-F1
#
_entry.id   AF-A0A845DAD7-F1
#
_cell.length_a   1.000
_cell.length_b   1.000
_cell.length_c   1.000
_cell.angle_alpha   90.00
_cell.angle_beta   90.00
_cell.angle_gamma   90.00
#
_symmetry.space_group_name_H-M   'P 1'
#
loop_
_entity.id
_entity.type
_entity.pdbx_description
1 polymer ?
#
loop_
_entity_poly.entity_id
_entity_poly.type
_entity_poly.pdbx_seq_one_letter_code
_entity_poly.pdbx_strand_id
1 'polypeptide(L)'
;MAMRKGSAWRDGFVAAVERGALAEAIAVLDAEKTAHAGTPRQAVKLQAVKVMERHFGEATSARYEAAMAFANSGSEGAQEVGLVLLGHMFGHNPAEVTGVILRLADSENWEVREWAASALRRVISENFEAIYPTVREWVGHSSPNVRRAAAVA
;
A
#
# COMPACT_ATOMS: atom_id res chain seq x y z
N MET A 1 -2.35 17.32 31.89
CA MET A 1 -2.51 15.97 31.31
C MET A 1 -2.18 16.08 29.82
N ALA A 2 -0.95 15.76 29.42
CA ALA A 2 -0.53 15.93 28.03
C ALA A 2 -1.11 14.79 27.18
N MET A 3 -1.97 15.10 26.21
CA MET A 3 -2.38 14.14 25.19
C MET A 3 -1.13 13.60 24.50
N ARG A 4 -0.93 12.28 24.53
CA ARG A 4 0.13 11.62 23.75
C ARG A 4 -0.16 11.90 22.27
N LYS A 5 0.68 12.74 21.63
CA LYS A 5 0.65 13.05 20.19
C LYS A 5 0.44 11.83 19.27
N GLY A 6 0.83 10.63 19.73
CA GLY A 6 0.64 9.38 18.98
C GLY A 6 -0.80 8.84 18.88
N SER A 7 -1.80 9.41 19.57
CA SER A 7 -3.20 8.96 19.45
C SER A 7 -4.06 9.80 18.50
N ALA A 8 -3.75 11.08 18.32
CA ALA A 8 -4.65 12.02 17.64
C ALA A 8 -4.88 11.68 16.16
N TRP A 9 -3.81 11.37 15.41
CA TRP A 9 -3.93 10.94 14.01
C TRP A 9 -4.75 9.65 13.90
N ARG A 10 -4.56 8.72 14.84
CA ARG A 10 -5.20 7.41 14.82
C ARG A 10 -6.70 7.55 15.02
N ASP A 11 -7.13 8.36 15.98
CA ASP A 11 -8.54 8.60 16.25
C ASP A 11 -9.22 9.24 15.04
N GLY A 12 -8.57 10.22 14.40
CA GLY A 12 -9.05 10.82 13.15
C GLY A 12 -9.13 9.84 11.99
N PHE A 13 -8.09 9.00 11.82
CA PHE A 13 -8.03 7.99 10.77
C PHE A 13 -9.13 6.93 10.95
N VAL A 14 -9.31 6.43 12.18
CA VAL A 14 -10.38 5.47 12.51
C VAL A 14 -11.74 6.06 12.21
N ALA A 15 -12.01 7.29 12.68
CA ALA A 15 -13.30 7.94 12.46
C ALA A 15 -13.59 8.18 10.96
N ALA A 16 -12.58 8.51 10.17
CA ALA A 16 -12.72 8.66 8.72
C ALA A 16 -13.02 7.32 8.02
N VAL A 17 -12.29 6.26 8.38
CA VAL A 17 -12.52 4.90 7.84
C VAL A 17 -13.92 4.40 8.19
N GLU A 18 -14.37 4.57 9.45
CA GLU A 18 -15.69 4.12 9.91
C GLU A 18 -16.86 4.78 9.17
N ARG A 19 -16.69 6.02 8.70
CA ARG A 19 -17.69 6.75 7.91
C ARG A 19 -17.54 6.52 6.39
N GLY A 20 -16.57 5.71 5.96
CA GLY A 20 -16.27 5.50 4.54
C GLY A 20 -15.60 6.71 3.84
N ALA A 21 -15.08 7.67 4.61
CA ALA A 21 -14.45 8.88 4.09
C ALA A 21 -12.97 8.63 3.75
N LEU A 22 -12.70 7.80 2.73
CA LEU A 22 -11.34 7.35 2.40
C LEU A 22 -10.38 8.51 2.05
N ALA A 23 -10.87 9.55 1.37
CA ALA A 23 -10.06 10.74 1.08
C ALA A 23 -9.63 11.48 2.35
N GLU A 24 -10.51 11.55 3.35
CA GLU A 24 -10.19 12.13 4.67
C GLU A 24 -9.17 11.25 5.41
N ALA A 25 -9.34 9.92 5.38
CA ALA A 25 -8.41 8.98 5.98
C ALA A 25 -7.00 9.09 5.36
N ILE A 26 -6.93 9.23 4.03
CA ILE A 26 -5.68 9.48 3.29
C ILE A 26 -5.05 10.79 3.76
N ALA A 27 -5.82 11.88 3.84
CA ALA A 27 -5.30 13.18 4.27
C ALA A 27 -4.78 13.16 5.72
N VAL A 28 -5.46 12.44 6.62
CA VAL A 28 -5.00 12.25 8.00
C VAL A 28 -3.67 11.49 8.04
N LEU A 29 -3.52 10.44 7.25
CA LEU A 29 -2.27 9.69 7.15
C LEU A 29 -1.15 10.54 6.52
N ASP A 30 -1.48 11.34 5.51
CA ASP A 30 -0.55 12.24 4.82
C ASP A 30 0.03 13.30 5.76
N ALA A 31 -0.77 13.79 6.71
CA ALA A 31 -0.33 14.75 7.72
C ALA A 31 0.77 14.20 8.66
N GLU A 32 0.95 12.88 8.73
CA GLU A 32 1.98 12.22 9.56
C GLU A 32 3.32 12.04 8.82
N LYS A 33 3.46 12.60 7.61
CA LYS A 33 4.70 12.58 6.82
C LYS A 33 5.88 13.16 7.59
N THR A 34 7.03 12.50 7.47
CA THR A 34 8.29 12.98 8.06
C THR A 34 9.07 13.82 7.04
N ALA A 35 9.81 14.81 7.52
CA ALA A 35 10.59 15.70 6.65
C ALA A 35 11.68 14.98 5.84
N HIS A 36 12.20 13.86 6.34
CA HIS A 36 13.28 13.12 5.68
C HIS A 36 12.77 12.19 4.58
N ALA A 37 11.74 11.39 4.88
CA ALA A 37 11.24 10.36 3.96
C ALA A 37 10.11 10.84 3.05
N GLY A 38 9.43 11.93 3.41
CA GLY A 38 8.20 12.34 2.74
C GLY A 38 7.04 11.36 2.96
N THR A 39 7.17 10.40 3.88
CA THR A 39 6.16 9.39 4.23
C THR A 39 6.03 9.29 5.76
N PRO A 40 4.92 8.74 6.28
CA PRO A 40 4.79 8.44 7.70
C PRO A 40 5.75 7.34 8.14
N ARG A 41 6.09 7.33 9.43
CA ARG A 41 6.91 6.27 10.03
C ARG A 41 6.26 4.90 9.82
N GLN A 42 7.07 3.85 9.63
CA GLN A 42 6.58 2.48 9.44
C GLN A 42 5.56 2.03 10.49
N ALA A 43 5.76 2.39 11.77
CA ALA A 43 4.81 2.05 12.84
C ALA A 43 3.41 2.65 12.62
N VAL A 44 3.32 3.88 12.07
CA VAL A 44 2.05 4.54 11.73
C VAL A 44 1.38 3.81 10.57
N LYS A 45 2.13 3.52 9.50
CA LYS A 45 1.65 2.78 8.32
C LYS A 45 1.08 1.41 8.69
N LEU A 46 1.81 0.64 9.50
CA LEU A 46 1.35 -0.68 9.98
C LEU A 46 0.14 -0.58 10.93
N GLN A 47 0.02 0.50 11.69
CA GLN A 47 -1.18 0.74 12.50
C GLN A 47 -2.39 1.08 11.63
N ALA A 48 -2.22 1.89 10.57
CA ALA A 48 -3.26 2.20 9.60
C ALA A 48 -3.76 0.93 8.88
N VAL A 49 -2.84 0.07 8.42
CA VAL A 49 -3.17 -1.25 7.86
C VAL A 49 -4.04 -2.04 8.83
N LYS A 50 -3.63 -2.19 10.10
CA LYS A 50 -4.40 -2.93 11.11
C LYS A 50 -5.80 -2.35 11.36
N VAL A 51 -5.95 -1.02 11.27
CA VAL A 51 -7.27 -0.37 11.38
C VAL A 51 -8.14 -0.76 10.19
N MET A 52 -7.61 -0.66 8.96
CA MET A 52 -8.35 -1.00 7.75
C MET A 52 -8.72 -2.50 7.72
N GLU A 53 -7.78 -3.39 8.04
CA GLU A 53 -8.03 -4.83 8.11
C GLU A 53 -9.10 -5.18 9.13
N ARG A 54 -9.10 -4.53 10.29
CA ARG A 54 -10.12 -4.74 11.31
C ARG A 54 -11.49 -4.22 10.86
N HIS A 55 -11.53 -3.06 10.22
CA HIS A 55 -12.78 -2.43 9.81
C HIS A 55 -13.46 -3.21 8.67
N PHE A 56 -12.71 -3.54 7.61
CA PHE A 56 -13.25 -4.27 6.46
C PHE A 56 -13.34 -5.78 6.69
N GLY A 57 -12.53 -6.33 7.59
CA GLY A 57 -12.50 -7.77 7.88
C GLY A 57 -12.25 -8.60 6.62
N GLU A 58 -13.04 -9.66 6.45
CA GLU A 58 -13.03 -10.54 5.29
C GLU A 58 -13.83 -10.00 4.09
N ALA A 59 -14.39 -8.78 4.16
CA ALA A 59 -15.16 -8.19 3.08
C ALA A 59 -14.23 -7.80 1.91
N THR A 60 -13.89 -8.78 1.08
CA THR A 60 -12.86 -8.68 0.04
C THR A 60 -13.11 -7.50 -0.91
N SER A 61 -14.33 -7.27 -1.37
CA SER A 61 -14.62 -6.14 -2.28
C SER A 61 -14.43 -4.79 -1.59
N ALA A 62 -15.00 -4.55 -0.42
CA ALA A 62 -14.86 -3.25 0.26
C ALA A 62 -13.40 -2.97 0.67
N ARG A 63 -12.69 -4.00 1.15
CA ARG A 63 -11.26 -3.92 1.45
C ARG A 63 -10.45 -3.62 0.19
N TYR A 64 -10.82 -4.22 -0.95
CA TYR A 64 -10.15 -4.01 -2.23
C TYR A 64 -10.32 -2.58 -2.72
N GLU A 65 -11.55 -2.07 -2.73
CA GLU A 65 -11.84 -0.68 -3.11
C GLU A 65 -11.06 0.31 -2.24
N ALA A 66 -10.99 0.06 -0.92
CA ALA A 66 -10.21 0.90 -0.02
C ALA A 66 -8.70 0.82 -0.28
N ALA A 67 -8.17 -0.38 -0.50
CA ALA A 67 -6.76 -0.59 -0.83
C ALA A 67 -6.38 0.09 -2.15
N MET A 68 -7.25 0.01 -3.15
CA MET A 68 -7.12 0.67 -4.45
C MET A 68 -7.17 2.19 -4.33
N ALA A 69 -8.10 2.74 -3.54
CA ALA A 69 -8.18 4.17 -3.27
C ALA A 69 -6.87 4.71 -2.65
N PHE A 70 -6.29 3.95 -1.72
CA PHE A 70 -5.01 4.29 -1.09
C PHE A 70 -3.83 4.19 -2.07
N ALA A 71 -3.74 3.09 -2.82
CA ALA A 71 -2.66 2.84 -3.78
C ALA A 71 -2.68 3.77 -5.02
N ASN A 72 -3.85 4.29 -5.38
CA ASN A 72 -4.01 5.26 -6.47
C ASN A 72 -4.03 6.72 -6.00
N SER A 73 -3.85 6.97 -4.70
CA SER A 73 -3.81 8.33 -4.17
C SER A 73 -2.51 9.05 -4.55
N GLY A 74 -2.50 10.39 -4.38
CA GLY A 74 -1.29 11.20 -4.48
C GLY A 74 -0.44 11.25 -3.21
N SER A 75 -0.79 10.47 -2.19
CA SER A 75 -0.06 10.42 -0.92
C SER A 75 0.84 9.19 -0.89
N GLU A 76 2.16 9.38 -0.85
CA GLU A 76 3.12 8.27 -0.83
C GLU A 76 2.90 7.36 0.39
N GLY A 77 2.61 7.96 1.56
CA GLY A 77 2.28 7.19 2.77
C GLY A 77 1.04 6.33 2.62
N ALA A 78 0.00 6.84 1.95
CA ALA A 78 -1.21 6.07 1.67
C ALA A 78 -0.97 5.02 0.58
N GLN A 79 -0.16 5.32 -0.45
CA GLN A 79 0.21 4.36 -1.49
C GLN A 79 0.85 3.11 -0.87
N GLU A 80 1.74 3.28 0.10
CA GLU A 80 2.40 2.19 0.82
C GLU A 80 1.41 1.35 1.63
N VAL A 81 0.45 1.98 2.32
CA VAL A 81 -0.63 1.25 3.02
C VAL A 81 -1.49 0.47 2.02
N GLY A 82 -1.82 1.08 0.88
CA GLY A 82 -2.53 0.42 -0.21
C GLY A 82 -1.78 -0.81 -0.75
N LEU A 83 -0.47 -0.69 -0.99
CA LEU A 83 0.39 -1.79 -1.43
C LEU A 83 0.41 -2.97 -0.44
N VAL A 84 0.48 -2.69 0.87
CA VAL A 84 0.42 -3.74 1.89
C VAL A 84 -0.90 -4.50 1.81
N LEU A 85 -2.02 -3.78 1.68
CA LEU A 85 -3.34 -4.39 1.60
C LEU A 85 -3.49 -5.20 0.29
N LEU A 86 -3.13 -4.62 -0.86
CA LEU A 86 -3.25 -5.25 -2.18
C LEU A 86 -2.42 -6.51 -2.33
N GLY A 87 -1.29 -6.63 -1.62
CA GLY A 87 -0.44 -7.83 -1.66
C GLY A 87 -1.20 -9.13 -1.31
N HIS A 88 -2.27 -9.03 -0.52
CA HIS A 88 -3.15 -10.15 -0.14
C HIS A 88 -4.33 -10.37 -1.09
N MET A 89 -4.51 -9.50 -2.08
CA MET A 89 -5.75 -9.39 -2.86
C MET A 89 -5.58 -9.75 -4.33
N PHE A 90 -4.42 -10.33 -4.70
CA PHE A 90 -4.14 -10.75 -6.06
C PHE A 90 -5.26 -11.63 -6.64
N GLY A 91 -5.76 -12.60 -5.87
CA GLY A 91 -6.83 -13.50 -6.32
C GLY A 91 -8.19 -12.81 -6.59
N HIS A 92 -8.40 -11.58 -6.11
CA HIS A 92 -9.63 -10.83 -6.35
C HIS A 92 -9.64 -10.18 -7.75
N ASN A 93 -8.54 -9.51 -8.12
CA ASN A 93 -8.38 -8.89 -9.43
C ASN A 93 -6.88 -8.85 -9.83
N PRO A 94 -6.37 -9.98 -10.37
CA PRO A 94 -4.93 -10.15 -10.64
C PRO A 94 -4.33 -9.06 -11.52
N ALA A 95 -5.02 -8.69 -12.59
CA ALA A 95 -4.53 -7.75 -13.59
C ALA A 95 -4.37 -6.34 -13.00
N GLU A 96 -5.38 -5.87 -12.28
CA GLU A 96 -5.39 -4.53 -11.72
C GLU A 96 -4.42 -4.40 -10.53
N VAL A 97 -4.38 -5.40 -9.63
CA VAL A 97 -3.38 -5.45 -8.54
C VAL A 97 -1.96 -5.39 -9.11
N THR A 98 -1.68 -6.22 -10.13
CA THR A 98 -0.39 -6.25 -10.80
C THR A 98 -0.04 -4.91 -11.44
N GLY A 99 -1.00 -4.28 -12.13
CA GLY A 99 -0.82 -2.96 -12.75
C GLY A 99 -0.48 -1.86 -11.74
N VAL A 100 -1.12 -1.87 -10.58
CA VAL A 100 -0.82 -0.93 -9.49
C VAL A 100 0.57 -1.17 -8.92
N ILE A 101 0.95 -2.43 -8.64
CA ILE A 101 2.29 -2.75 -8.14
C ILE A 101 3.36 -2.34 -9.16
N LEU A 102 3.14 -2.58 -10.46
CA LEU A 102 4.06 -2.16 -11.53
C LEU A 102 4.29 -0.65 -11.52
N ARG A 103 3.19 0.12 -11.51
CA ARG A 103 3.23 1.58 -11.51
C ARG A 103 3.98 2.11 -10.29
N LEU A 104 3.72 1.57 -9.10
CA LEU A 104 4.35 2.01 -7.86
C LEU A 104 5.78 1.49 -7.69
N ALA A 105 6.14 0.38 -8.33
CA ALA A 105 7.53 -0.08 -8.42
C ALA A 105 8.41 0.89 -9.21
N ASP A 106 7.82 1.71 -10.09
CA ASP A 106 8.51 2.79 -10.80
C ASP A 106 8.24 4.19 -10.21
N SER A 107 7.77 4.27 -8.96
CA SER A 107 7.56 5.54 -8.26
C SER A 107 8.85 6.34 -8.12
N GLU A 108 8.76 7.68 -8.19
CA GLU A 108 9.88 8.58 -7.88
C GLU A 108 10.31 8.44 -6.40
N ASN A 109 9.36 8.18 -5.50
CA ASN A 109 9.65 7.98 -4.09
C ASN A 109 10.26 6.59 -3.83
N TRP A 110 11.46 6.58 -3.27
CA TRP A 110 12.20 5.34 -3.05
C TRP A 110 11.56 4.41 -2.01
N GLU A 111 10.88 4.92 -0.98
CA GLU A 111 10.20 4.07 -0.02
C GLU A 111 9.02 3.36 -0.66
N VAL A 112 8.23 4.07 -1.48
CA VAL A 112 7.11 3.47 -2.22
C VAL A 112 7.58 2.29 -3.08
N ARG A 113 8.75 2.40 -3.71
CA ARG A 113 9.34 1.29 -4.49
C ARG A 113 9.67 0.07 -3.62
N GLU A 114 10.20 0.26 -2.42
CA GLU A 114 10.52 -0.84 -1.50
C GLU A 114 9.23 -1.53 -0.98
N TRP A 115 8.16 -0.76 -0.76
CA TRP A 115 6.84 -1.32 -0.44
C TRP A 115 6.22 -2.05 -1.64
N ALA A 116 6.42 -1.56 -2.87
CA ALA A 116 5.94 -2.23 -4.07
C ALA A 116 6.65 -3.58 -4.27
N ALA A 117 7.96 -3.63 -4.07
CA ALA A 117 8.71 -4.89 -4.09
C ALA A 117 8.24 -5.85 -2.97
N SER A 118 7.94 -5.33 -1.77
CA SER A 118 7.38 -6.15 -0.68
C SER A 118 5.97 -6.68 -0.97
N ALA A 119 5.13 -5.90 -1.66
CA ALA A 119 3.82 -6.36 -2.13
C ALA A 119 3.99 -7.44 -3.21
N LEU A 120 4.91 -7.25 -4.17
CA LEU A 120 5.24 -8.25 -5.18
C LEU A 120 5.71 -9.56 -4.54
N ARG A 121 6.63 -9.50 -3.55
CA ARG A 121 7.07 -10.67 -2.77
C ARG A 121 5.91 -11.46 -2.22
N ARG A 122 4.93 -10.75 -1.64
CA ARG A 122 3.73 -11.39 -1.08
C ARG A 122 2.95 -12.13 -2.17
N VAL A 123 2.67 -11.45 -3.28
CA VAL A 123 1.98 -12.04 -4.42
C VAL A 123 2.72 -13.28 -4.94
N ILE A 124 4.05 -13.22 -5.10
CA ILE A 124 4.90 -14.36 -5.49
C ILE A 124 4.75 -15.52 -4.51
N SER A 125 4.83 -15.24 -3.21
CA SER A 125 4.78 -16.29 -2.17
C SER A 125 3.44 -17.03 -2.11
N GLU A 126 2.35 -16.38 -2.50
CA GLU A 126 0.99 -16.94 -2.43
C GLU A 126 0.46 -17.41 -3.79
N ASN A 127 1.00 -16.91 -4.90
CA ASN A 127 0.42 -17.07 -6.24
C ASN A 127 1.48 -17.32 -7.33
N PHE A 128 2.59 -17.99 -6.98
CA PHE A 128 3.78 -18.14 -7.84
C PHE A 128 3.46 -18.48 -9.29
N GLU A 129 2.73 -19.57 -9.54
CA GLU A 129 2.41 -20.04 -10.91
C GLU A 129 1.67 -18.98 -11.74
N ALA A 130 0.78 -18.22 -11.10
CA ALA A 130 -0.02 -17.20 -11.79
C ALA A 130 0.77 -15.92 -12.08
N ILE A 131 1.66 -15.50 -11.18
CA ILE A 131 2.41 -14.24 -11.31
C ILE A 131 3.77 -14.42 -12.01
N TYR A 132 4.33 -15.62 -12.05
CA TYR A 132 5.67 -15.88 -12.57
C TYR A 132 5.92 -15.37 -14.00
N PRO A 133 5.00 -15.55 -14.98
CA PRO A 133 5.18 -15.00 -16.33
C PRO A 133 5.38 -13.48 -16.31
N THR A 134 4.57 -12.77 -15.52
CA THR A 134 4.68 -11.31 -15.34
C THR A 134 6.02 -10.92 -14.71
N VAL A 135 6.45 -11.62 -13.65
CA VAL A 135 7.74 -11.34 -13.00
C VAL A 135 8.90 -11.53 -13.99
N ARG A 136 8.84 -12.56 -14.85
CA ARG A 136 9.83 -12.77 -15.90
C ARG A 136 9.89 -11.61 -16.89
N GLU A 137 8.75 -11.04 -17.26
CA GLU A 137 8.71 -9.84 -18.10
C GLU A 137 9.34 -8.64 -17.39
N TRP A 138 9.09 -8.48 -16.08
CA TRP A 138 9.63 -7.37 -15.30
C TRP A 138 11.15 -7.38 -15.18
N VAL A 139 11.78 -8.56 -15.17
CA VAL A 139 13.26 -8.70 -15.21
C VAL A 139 13.85 -8.07 -16.48
N GLY A 140 13.09 -8.05 -17.59
CA GLY A 140 13.48 -7.43 -18.86
C GLY A 140 12.94 -6.01 -19.07
N HIS A 141 12.25 -5.42 -18.08
CA HIS A 141 11.57 -4.13 -18.24
C HIS A 141 12.54 -2.98 -18.50
N SER A 142 12.10 -1.94 -19.22
CA SER A 142 12.95 -0.77 -19.56
C SER A 142 13.36 0.04 -18.33
N SER A 143 12.44 0.22 -17.37
CA SER A 143 12.74 0.87 -16.09
C SER A 143 13.67 0.02 -15.21
N PRO A 144 14.81 0.56 -14.74
CA PRO A 144 15.68 -0.13 -13.78
C PRO A 144 15.00 -0.37 -12.43
N ASN A 145 14.04 0.48 -12.03
CA ASN A 145 13.31 0.33 -10.77
C ASN A 145 12.41 -0.90 -10.79
N VAL A 146 11.70 -1.12 -11.90
CA VAL A 146 10.85 -2.31 -12.10
C VAL A 146 11.70 -3.57 -12.11
N ARG A 147 12.84 -3.57 -12.83
CA ARG A 147 13.78 -4.70 -12.80
C ARG A 147 14.29 -4.99 -11.39
N ARG A 148 14.60 -3.95 -10.60
CA ARG A 148 15.00 -4.10 -9.19
C ARG A 148 13.88 -4.72 -8.37
N ALA A 149 12.65 -4.23 -8.49
CA ALA A 149 11.51 -4.78 -7.74
C ALA A 149 11.35 -6.28 -7.99
N ALA A 150 11.45 -6.73 -9.25
CA ALA A 150 11.41 -8.15 -9.59
C ALA A 150 12.58 -8.96 -9.02
N ALA A 151 13.77 -8.35 -8.91
CA ALA A 151 14.97 -9.03 -8.41
C ALA A 151 15.04 -9.16 -6.88
N VAL A 152 14.38 -8.26 -6.13
CA VAL A 152 14.43 -8.22 -4.66
C VAL A 152 13.13 -8.69 -3.99
N ALA A 153 12.09 -8.94 -4.78
CA ALA A 153 10.83 -9.54 -4.33
C ALA A 153 11.00 -11.01 -3.97
#